data_AF-A0A961DPU0-F1
#
_entry.id   AF-A0A961DPU0-F1
#
_cell.length_a   1.000
_cell.length_b   1.000
_cell.length_c   1.000
_cell.angle_alpha   90.00
_cell.angle_beta   90.00
_cell.angle_gamma   90.00
#
_symmetry.space_group_name_H-M   'P 1'
#
loop_
_entity.id
_entity.type
_entity.pdbx_description
1 polymer ?
#
loop_
_entity_poly.entity_id
_entity_poly.type
_entity_poly.pdbx_seq_one_letter_code
_entity_poly.pdbx_strand_id
1 'polypeptide(L)'
;DLLSVERGEPTVEVAERVAKVRERSARRGARVNRLLSSTELDRLVGLEAPARELLDDALASGRLSGRGLRRIKSVGLTLDDLRGGDGTLDAGVIAHALSLRADLRFGEAAVMS
;
A
#
# COMPACT_ATOMS: atom_id res chain seq x y z
N ASP A 1 12.95 28.34 -3.46
CA ASP A 1 12.95 28.22 -1.99
C ASP A 1 13.12 26.76 -1.65
N LEU A 2 14.33 26.36 -1.24
CA LEU A 2 14.77 24.96 -1.17
C LEU A 2 14.69 24.37 0.26
N LEU A 3 14.17 25.18 1.19
CA LEU A 3 14.06 24.86 2.62
C LEU A 3 12.68 25.26 3.16
N SER A 4 11.63 25.24 2.33
CA SER A 4 10.27 25.26 2.86
C SER A 4 10.08 23.97 3.67
N VAL A 5 10.33 24.07 4.98
CA VAL A 5 9.86 23.12 5.99
C VAL A 5 8.34 23.22 5.91
N GLU A 6 7.76 22.47 4.98
CA GLU A 6 6.33 22.28 4.93
C GLU A 6 5.96 21.77 6.32
N ARG A 7 5.14 22.55 7.03
CA ARG A 7 4.77 22.23 8.39
C ARG A 7 4.09 20.87 8.33
N GLY A 8 4.72 19.86 8.94
CA GLY A 8 4.19 18.50 8.91
C GLY A 8 2.72 18.47 9.34
N GLU A 9 1.95 17.59 8.72
CA GLU A 9 0.52 17.46 9.00
C GLU A 9 0.27 17.20 10.50
N PRO A 10 -0.71 17.85 11.14
CA PRO A 10 -1.02 17.62 12.54
C PRO A 10 -1.28 16.14 12.85
N THR A 11 -0.73 15.63 13.95
CA THR A 11 -0.91 14.22 14.36
C THR A 11 -2.37 13.83 14.51
N VAL A 12 -3.23 14.77 14.92
CA VAL A 12 -4.68 14.55 15.04
C VAL A 12 -5.32 14.22 13.69
N GLU A 13 -4.98 14.95 12.62
CA GLU A 13 -5.53 14.71 11.27
C GLU A 13 -5.06 13.36 10.71
N VAL A 14 -3.78 13.03 10.94
CA VAL A 14 -3.23 11.71 10.60
C VAL A 14 -3.96 10.60 11.36
N ALA A 15 -4.16 10.76 12.67
CA ALA A 15 -4.84 9.77 13.51
C ALA A 15 -6.29 9.53 13.06
N GLU A 16 -7.01 10.59 12.67
CA GLU A 16 -8.36 10.48 12.14
C GLU A 16 -8.42 9.67 10.84
N ARG A 17 -7.51 9.93 9.89
CA ARG A 17 -7.43 9.14 8.64
C ARG A 17 -7.11 7.67 8.93
N VAL A 18 -6.18 7.40 9.85
CA VAL A 18 -5.84 6.03 10.26
C VAL A 18 -7.04 5.34 10.91
N ALA A 19 -7.81 6.04 11.75
CA ALA A 19 -9.02 5.49 12.37
C ALA A 19 -10.07 5.10 11.32
N LYS A 20 -10.32 5.96 10.31
CA LYS A 20 -11.22 5.66 9.19
C LYS A 20 -10.78 4.42 8.41
N VAL A 21 -9.48 4.27 8.13
CA VAL A 21 -8.94 3.07 7.46
C VAL A 21 -9.16 1.81 8.29
N ARG A 22 -8.99 1.88 9.62
CA ARG A 22 -9.25 0.75 10.52
C ARG A 22 -10.73 0.37 10.55
N GLU A 23 -11.62 1.35 10.57
CA GLU A 23 -13.06 1.09 10.48
C GLU A 23 -13.42 0.39 9.17
N ARG A 24 -12.87 0.85 8.04
CA ARG A 24 -13.07 0.22 6.73
C ARG A 24 -12.52 -1.21 6.70
N SER A 25 -11.34 -1.45 7.27
CA SER A 25 -10.79 -2.80 7.44
C SER A 25 -11.74 -3.68 8.26
N ALA A 26 -12.28 -3.16 9.37
CA ALA A 26 -13.17 -3.89 10.26
C ALA A 26 -14.49 -4.26 9.58
N ARG A 27 -15.06 -3.36 8.76
CA ARG A 27 -16.25 -3.64 7.94
C ARG A 27 -16.02 -4.78 6.94
N ARG A 28 -14.78 -5.03 6.53
CA ARG A 28 -14.38 -6.18 5.67
C ARG A 28 -14.07 -7.45 6.47
N GLY A 29 -14.20 -7.42 7.81
CA GLY A 29 -13.95 -8.57 8.68
C GLY A 29 -12.51 -8.68 9.21
N ALA A 30 -11.67 -7.65 9.03
CA ALA A 30 -10.27 -7.69 9.50
C ALA A 30 -9.92 -6.50 10.40
N ARG A 31 -9.13 -6.73 11.46
CA ARG A 31 -8.64 -5.63 12.32
C ARG A 31 -7.82 -4.59 11.55
N VAL A 32 -7.06 -5.05 10.55
CA VAL A 32 -6.30 -4.22 9.59
C VAL A 32 -6.20 -4.99 8.27
N ASN A 33 -6.10 -4.27 7.15
CA ASN A 33 -5.98 -4.86 5.81
C ASN A 33 -4.84 -5.90 5.69
N ARG A 34 -3.74 -5.76 6.44
CA ARG A 34 -2.62 -6.74 6.46
C ARG A 34 -3.03 -8.15 6.90
N LEU A 35 -4.11 -8.29 7.67
CA LEU A 35 -4.56 -9.60 8.17
C LEU A 35 -5.42 -10.35 7.16
N LEU A 36 -5.91 -9.69 6.11
CA LEU A 36 -6.69 -10.33 5.05
C LEU A 36 -5.86 -11.41 4.35
N SER A 37 -6.46 -12.58 4.15
CA SER A 37 -5.93 -13.69 3.35
C SER A 37 -5.80 -13.31 1.87
N SER A 38 -5.03 -14.10 1.11
CA SER A 38 -4.94 -13.90 -0.34
C SER A 38 -6.32 -13.95 -1.00
N THR A 39 -7.15 -14.93 -0.62
CA THR A 39 -8.49 -15.11 -1.17
C THR A 39 -9.43 -13.95 -0.82
N GLU A 40 -9.34 -13.38 0.38
CA GLU A 40 -10.11 -12.17 0.72
C GLU A 40 -9.65 -10.97 -0.10
N LEU A 41 -8.33 -10.78 -0.26
CA LEU A 41 -7.80 -9.70 -1.09
C LEU A 41 -8.19 -9.85 -2.56
N ASP A 42 -8.22 -11.06 -3.10
CA ASP A 42 -8.64 -11.30 -4.48
C ASP A 42 -10.12 -10.94 -4.72
N ARG A 43 -10.96 -10.97 -3.68
CA ARG A 43 -12.37 -10.53 -3.75
C ARG A 43 -12.54 -9.03 -3.53
N LEU A 44 -11.72 -8.44 -2.67
CA LEU A 44 -11.83 -7.06 -2.22
C LEU A 44 -11.08 -6.06 -3.09
N VAL A 45 -10.08 -6.53 -3.86
CA VAL A 45 -9.17 -5.70 -4.63
C VAL A 45 -9.41 -5.90 -6.12
N GLY A 46 -9.96 -4.87 -6.76
CA GLY A 46 -9.93 -4.71 -8.21
C GLY A 46 -8.57 -4.13 -8.65
N LEU A 47 -8.11 -4.49 -9.84
CA LEU A 47 -6.91 -3.90 -10.44
C LEU A 47 -7.29 -3.37 -11.81
N GLU A 48 -6.94 -2.12 -12.08
CA GLU A 48 -6.96 -1.62 -13.45
C GLU A 48 -5.89 -2.32 -14.28
N ALA A 49 -6.07 -2.33 -15.62
CA ALA A 49 -5.14 -3.02 -16.51
C ALA A 49 -3.66 -2.59 -16.33
N PRO A 50 -3.33 -1.28 -16.26
CA PRO A 50 -1.95 -0.85 -16.02
C PRO A 50 -1.41 -1.29 -14.65
N ALA A 51 -2.26 -1.36 -13.63
CA ALA A 51 -1.89 -1.83 -12.29
C ALA A 51 -1.56 -3.33 -12.31
N ARG A 52 -2.30 -4.11 -13.10
CA ARG A 52 -2.08 -5.54 -13.29
C ARG A 52 -0.74 -5.81 -14.00
N GLU A 53 -0.46 -5.09 -15.07
CA GLU A 53 0.80 -5.20 -15.84
C GLU A 53 2.02 -5.00 -14.94
N LEU A 54 2.01 -3.95 -14.09
CA LEU A 54 3.11 -3.69 -13.16
C LEU A 54 3.38 -4.85 -12.18
N LEU A 55 2.32 -5.51 -11.71
CA LEU A 55 2.45 -6.66 -10.81
C LEU A 55 2.95 -7.90 -11.54
N ASP A 56 2.44 -8.13 -12.75
CA ASP A 56 2.84 -9.27 -13.58
C ASP A 56 4.31 -9.17 -13.97
N ASP A 57 4.78 -7.98 -14.37
CA ASP A 57 6.19 -7.71 -14.66
C ASP A 57 7.07 -7.95 -13.43
N ALA A 58 6.63 -7.51 -12.24
CA ALA A 58 7.37 -7.71 -11.01
C ALA A 58 7.43 -9.19 -10.58
N LEU A 59 6.39 -9.98 -10.86
CA LEU A 59 6.37 -11.42 -10.63
C LEU A 59 7.27 -12.15 -11.63
N ALA A 60 7.11 -11.86 -12.92
CA ALA A 60 7.88 -12.48 -14.01
C ALA A 60 9.38 -12.22 -13.86
N SER A 61 9.77 -11.02 -13.43
CA SER A 61 11.17 -10.67 -13.20
C SER A 61 11.72 -11.16 -11.84
N GLY A 62 10.95 -11.92 -11.05
CA GLY A 62 11.36 -12.41 -9.73
C GLY A 62 11.50 -11.34 -8.64
N ARG A 63 11.14 -10.08 -8.90
CA ARG A 63 11.16 -9.00 -7.90
C ARG A 63 10.06 -9.16 -6.85
N LEU A 64 8.99 -9.88 -7.19
CA LEU A 64 7.85 -10.17 -6.35
C LEU A 64 7.62 -11.68 -6.27
N SER A 65 7.29 -12.17 -5.07
CA SER A 65 6.80 -13.55 -4.87
C SER A 65 5.30 -13.54 -4.60
N GLY A 66 4.64 -14.70 -4.55
CA GLY A 66 3.22 -14.77 -4.16
C GLY A 66 2.93 -14.16 -2.78
N ARG A 67 3.83 -14.32 -1.80
CA ARG A 67 3.73 -13.62 -0.50
C ARG A 67 3.93 -12.11 -0.64
N GLY A 68 4.84 -11.71 -1.52
CA GLY A 68 5.05 -10.31 -1.89
C GLY A 68 3.79 -9.69 -2.48
N LEU A 69 3.15 -10.37 -3.43
CA LEU A 69 1.91 -9.93 -4.08
C LEU A 69 0.79 -9.68 -3.06
N ARG A 70 0.58 -10.62 -2.14
CA ARG A 70 -0.39 -10.43 -1.03
C ARG A 70 -0.10 -9.16 -0.24
N ARG A 71 1.18 -8.92 0.10
CA ARG A 71 1.59 -7.71 0.84
C ARG A 71 1.33 -6.45 0.02
N ILE A 72 1.65 -6.45 -1.28
CA ILE A 72 1.41 -5.31 -2.16
C ILE A 72 -0.08 -4.99 -2.26
N LYS A 73 -0.95 -5.99 -2.46
CA LYS A 73 -2.41 -5.79 -2.45
C LYS A 73 -2.91 -5.23 -1.11
N SER A 74 -2.37 -5.71 0.03
CA SER A 74 -2.75 -5.20 1.35
C SER A 74 -2.33 -3.73 1.56
N VAL A 75 -1.14 -3.36 1.10
CA VAL A 75 -0.62 -1.98 1.17
C VAL A 75 -1.42 -1.08 0.23
N GLY A 76 -1.64 -1.53 -1.02
CA GLY A 76 -2.44 -0.82 -2.00
C GLY A 76 -3.84 -0.52 -1.50
N LEU A 77 -4.55 -1.52 -0.94
CA LEU A 77 -5.87 -1.33 -0.35
C LEU A 77 -5.86 -0.33 0.83
N THR A 78 -4.77 -0.28 1.59
CA THR A 78 -4.61 0.70 2.68
C THR A 78 -4.39 2.12 2.13
N LEU A 79 -3.59 2.26 1.08
CA LEU A 79 -3.37 3.53 0.38
C LEU A 79 -4.64 4.05 -0.30
N ASP A 80 -5.45 3.13 -0.83
CA ASP A 80 -6.76 3.43 -1.41
C ASP A 80 -7.76 3.86 -0.33
N ASP A 81 -7.83 3.13 0.79
CA ASP A 81 -8.68 3.48 1.93
C ASP A 81 -8.36 4.88 2.50
N LEU A 82 -7.08 5.26 2.54
CA LEU A 82 -6.65 6.61 2.96
C LEU A 82 -7.19 7.71 2.04
N ARG A 83 -7.45 7.38 0.77
CA ARG A 83 -8.06 8.29 -0.24
C ARG A 83 -9.57 8.14 -0.31
N GLY A 84 -10.16 7.23 0.47
CA GLY A 84 -11.60 6.94 0.44
C GLY A 84 -12.06 6.15 -0.79
N GLY A 85 -11.15 5.45 -1.47
CA GLY A 85 -11.48 4.66 -2.67
C GLY A 85 -12.37 3.45 -2.38
N ASP A 86 -12.58 2.60 -3.38
CA ASP A 86 -13.53 1.49 -3.31
C ASP A 86 -12.87 0.10 -3.34
N GLY A 87 -11.53 0.05 -3.39
CA GLY A 87 -10.76 -1.18 -3.57
C GLY A 87 -10.30 -1.43 -5.01
N THR A 88 -10.63 -0.55 -5.96
CA THR A 88 -10.07 -0.58 -7.32
C THR A 88 -8.74 0.17 -7.35
N LEU A 89 -7.64 -0.55 -7.56
CA LEU A 89 -6.30 0.03 -7.51
C LEU A 89 -5.79 0.34 -8.93
N ASP A 90 -5.40 1.59 -9.13
CA ASP A 90 -4.70 2.06 -10.32
C ASP A 90 -3.19 1.75 -10.25
N ALA A 91 -2.49 2.03 -11.35
CA ALA A 91 -1.05 1.85 -11.44
C ALA A 91 -0.27 2.72 -10.45
N GLY A 92 -0.76 3.92 -10.12
CA GLY A 92 -0.11 4.83 -9.17
C GLY A 92 -0.09 4.26 -7.76
N VAL A 93 -1.21 3.70 -7.29
CA VAL A 93 -1.34 3.04 -5.99
C VAL A 93 -0.42 1.81 -5.93
N ILE A 94 -0.38 1.00 -6.98
CA ILE A 94 0.52 -0.17 -7.04
C ILE A 94 1.99 0.24 -7.07
N ALA A 95 2.36 1.24 -7.88
CA ALA A 95 3.73 1.75 -7.94
C ALA A 95 4.19 2.28 -6.57
N HIS A 96 3.33 3.04 -5.89
CA HIS A 96 3.60 3.53 -4.54
C HIS A 96 3.77 2.37 -3.54
N ALA A 97 2.87 1.38 -3.56
CA ALA A 97 2.98 0.20 -2.70
C ALA A 97 4.26 -0.60 -2.96
N LEU A 98 4.71 -0.69 -4.21
CA LEU A 98 5.97 -1.33 -4.59
C LEU A 98 7.18 -0.54 -4.07
N SER A 99 7.18 0.80 -4.17
CA SER A 99 8.25 1.66 -3.62
C SER A 99 8.39 1.47 -2.11
N LEU A 100 7.28 1.57 -1.36
CA LEU A 100 7.28 1.37 0.10
C LEU A 100 7.84 0.00 0.53
N ARG A 101 7.78 -1.01 -0.34
CA ARG A 101 8.41 -2.31 -0.12
C ARG A 101 9.91 -2.30 -0.45
N ALA A 102 10.30 -1.64 -1.53
CA ALA A 102 11.70 -1.52 -1.94
C ALA A 102 12.50 -0.68 -0.93
N ASP A 103 11.87 0.36 -0.37
CA ASP A 103 12.52 1.37 0.46
C ASP A 103 12.87 0.90 1.88
N LEU A 104 12.36 -0.27 2.30
CA LEU A 104 12.85 -0.92 3.52
C LEU A 104 14.20 -1.63 3.35
N ARG A 105 14.80 -1.63 2.16
CA ARG A 105 16.21 -2.02 1.96
C ARG A 105 17.18 -0.85 2.04
N PHE A 106 16.71 0.40 2.06
CA PHE A 106 17.56 1.58 2.26
C PHE A 106 17.77 1.93 3.74
N GLY A 107 17.15 1.19 4.66
CA GLY A 107 17.36 1.32 6.11
C GLY A 107 18.60 0.59 6.66
N GLU A 108 19.26 -0.28 5.88
CA GLU A 108 20.53 -0.93 6.25
C GLU A 108 21.74 -0.39 5.46
N ALA A 109 21.53 0.34 4.36
CA ALA A 109 22.60 1.00 3.61
C ALA A 109 22.93 2.41 4.15
N ALA A 110 22.21 2.89 5.17
CA ALA A 110 22.49 4.14 5.89
C ALA A 110 23.29 3.90 7.19
N VAL A 111 23.93 2.73 7.31
CA VAL A 111 25.13 2.54 8.13
C VAL A 111 26.27 2.40 7.12
N MET A 112 27.36 3.18 7.27
CA MET A 112 28.52 3.32 6.36
C MET A 112 28.51 4.53 5.41
N SER A 113 28.52 5.73 6.01
CA SER A 113 29.47 6.79 5.64
C SER A 113 29.91 7.56 6.87
#